data_AF-A0A0Q9YNP0-F1
#
_entry.id   AF-A0A0Q9YNP0-F1
#
_cell.length_a   1.000
_cell.length_b   1.000
_cell.length_c   1.000
_cell.angle_alpha   90.00
_cell.angle_beta   90.00
_cell.angle_gamma   90.00
#
_symmetry.space_group_name_H-M   'P 1'
#
loop_
_entity.id
_entity.type
_entity.pdbx_description
1 polymer ?
#
loop_
_entity_poly.entity_id
_entity_poly.type
_entity_poly.pdbx_seq_one_letter_code
_entity_poly.pdbx_strand_id
1 'polypeptide(L)'
;MNAALTKCVLCNVNLEQTNLKNTSMPWKDFPNVIVLKDLYVWGCPECGEKIISGNEITALDDILKFAIKEETSHLISEIKNKSGLSQKELSMHIGISEVYLSKLISKKTIPSFEKFNYLRLLNQTVKYLTNNVAAGILTKHTEERKIHIVDLTKYEYLNEDERIRYSTPSQFCRILEHKQV
;
A
#
# COMPACT_ATOMS: atom_id res chain seq x y z
N MET A 1 -18.26 -6.80 -39.55
CA MET A 1 -18.45 -8.03 -38.75
C MET A 1 -17.08 -8.67 -38.60
N ASN A 2 -16.46 -8.55 -37.44
CA ASN A 2 -15.15 -9.18 -37.19
C ASN A 2 -15.39 -10.68 -36.99
N ALA A 3 -14.74 -11.52 -37.79
CA ALA A 3 -14.74 -12.95 -37.57
C ALA A 3 -14.24 -13.22 -36.15
N ALA A 4 -15.09 -13.78 -35.29
CA ALA A 4 -14.69 -14.14 -33.94
C ALA A 4 -13.58 -15.19 -34.03
N LEU A 5 -12.45 -14.94 -33.36
CA LEU A 5 -11.43 -15.96 -33.16
C LEU A 5 -12.08 -17.13 -32.42
N THR A 6 -12.22 -18.27 -33.09
CA THR A 6 -12.80 -19.48 -32.51
C THR A 6 -11.74 -20.41 -31.92
N LYS A 7 -10.47 -20.21 -32.29
CA LYS A 7 -9.34 -21.04 -31.89
C LYS A 7 -8.25 -20.21 -31.24
N CYS A 8 -7.57 -20.80 -30.27
CA CYS A 8 -6.40 -20.22 -29.64
C CYS A 8 -5.20 -20.19 -30.60
N VAL A 9 -4.44 -19.09 -30.55
CA VAL A 9 -3.25 -18.88 -31.40
C VAL A 9 -2.09 -19.80 -31.02
N LEU A 10 -2.03 -20.25 -29.77
CA LEU A 10 -0.93 -21.11 -29.26
C LEU A 10 -1.25 -22.61 -29.39
N CYS A 11 -2.43 -23.02 -28.91
CA CYS A 11 -2.83 -24.44 -28.80
C CYS A 11 -3.65 -24.93 -30.02
N ASN A 12 -4.18 -24.02 -30.87
CA ASN A 12 -5.15 -24.31 -31.96
C ASN A 12 -6.43 -25.05 -31.51
N VAL A 13 -6.69 -25.07 -30.20
CA VAL A 13 -7.92 -25.60 -29.59
C VAL A 13 -9.01 -24.53 -29.56
N ASN A 14 -10.27 -24.97 -29.59
CA ASN A 14 -11.42 -24.09 -29.50
C ASN A 14 -11.44 -23.33 -28.17
N LEU A 15 -11.78 -22.05 -28.24
CA LEU A 15 -11.88 -21.20 -27.07
C LEU A 15 -13.23 -21.41 -26.37
N GLU A 16 -13.22 -21.32 -25.05
CA GLU A 16 -14.42 -21.42 -24.21
C GLU A 16 -14.58 -20.18 -23.34
N GLN A 17 -15.82 -19.82 -23.01
CA GLN A 17 -16.07 -18.72 -22.08
C GLN A 17 -15.66 -19.13 -20.66
N THR A 18 -14.71 -18.39 -20.10
CA THR A 18 -14.21 -18.58 -18.74
C THR A 18 -14.54 -17.35 -17.91
N ASN A 19 -15.05 -17.55 -16.69
CA ASN A 19 -15.29 -16.46 -15.75
C ASN A 19 -14.02 -16.14 -14.95
N LEU A 20 -13.63 -14.88 -14.92
CA LEU A 20 -12.45 -14.41 -14.20
C LEU A 20 -12.68 -14.11 -12.71
N LYS A 21 -13.90 -14.25 -12.20
CA LYS A 21 -14.19 -13.99 -10.78
C LYS A 21 -13.32 -14.83 -9.84
N ASN A 22 -12.87 -14.21 -8.76
CA ASN A 22 -11.95 -14.76 -7.76
C ASN A 22 -10.56 -15.12 -8.30
N THR A 23 -10.21 -14.72 -9.53
CA THR A 23 -8.84 -14.86 -10.03
C THR A 23 -8.01 -13.63 -9.68
N SER A 24 -6.70 -13.83 -9.45
CA SER A 24 -5.74 -12.74 -9.27
C SER A 24 -5.28 -12.23 -10.63
N MET A 25 -5.35 -10.91 -10.84
CA MET A 25 -4.79 -10.26 -12.03
C MET A 25 -3.95 -9.05 -11.65
N PRO A 26 -2.84 -8.79 -12.37
CA PRO A 26 -2.10 -7.55 -12.24
C PRO A 26 -2.91 -6.39 -12.86
N TRP A 27 -2.82 -5.21 -12.24
CA TRP A 27 -3.45 -3.99 -12.72
C TRP A 27 -2.59 -2.76 -12.41
N LYS A 28 -2.00 -2.16 -13.44
CA LYS A 28 -1.08 -1.02 -13.28
C LYS A 28 0.03 -1.39 -12.28
N ASP A 29 0.16 -0.64 -11.20
CA ASP A 29 1.15 -0.87 -10.14
C ASP A 29 0.74 -1.97 -9.15
N PHE A 30 -0.48 -2.48 -9.22
CA PHE A 30 -1.01 -3.49 -8.29
C PHE A 30 -0.77 -4.90 -8.86
N PRO A 31 0.17 -5.70 -8.32
CA PRO A 31 0.55 -6.96 -8.94
C PRO A 31 -0.49 -8.07 -8.78
N ASN A 32 -1.30 -8.00 -7.71
CA ASN A 32 -2.26 -9.04 -7.34
C ASN A 32 -3.57 -8.39 -6.88
N VAL A 33 -4.51 -8.21 -7.81
CA VAL A 33 -5.87 -7.72 -7.53
C VAL A 33 -6.85 -8.85 -7.79
N ILE A 34 -7.67 -9.19 -6.79
CA ILE A 34 -8.70 -10.22 -6.93
C ILE A 34 -9.91 -9.65 -7.68
N VAL A 35 -10.31 -10.30 -8.76
CA VAL A 35 -11.49 -9.93 -9.54
C VAL A 35 -12.76 -10.28 -8.74
N LEU A 36 -13.47 -9.27 -8.22
CA LEU A 36 -14.64 -9.50 -7.34
C LEU A 36 -15.98 -9.68 -8.07
N LYS A 37 -16.05 -9.28 -9.34
CA LYS A 37 -17.29 -9.35 -10.15
C LYS A 37 -17.11 -10.36 -11.28
N ASP A 38 -18.23 -10.91 -11.73
CA ASP A 38 -18.25 -11.81 -12.87
C ASP A 38 -17.81 -11.07 -14.14
N LEU A 39 -16.84 -11.65 -14.85
CA LEU A 39 -16.38 -11.18 -16.15
C LEU A 39 -16.05 -12.41 -16.98
N TYR A 40 -16.83 -12.63 -18.02
CA TYR A 40 -16.63 -13.73 -18.95
C TYR A 40 -15.72 -13.27 -20.07
N VAL A 41 -14.66 -14.04 -20.32
CA VAL A 41 -13.70 -13.84 -21.40
C VAL A 41 -13.48 -15.15 -22.13
N TRP A 42 -12.93 -15.11 -23.34
CA TRP A 42 -12.56 -16.33 -24.05
C TRP A 42 -11.21 -16.85 -23.54
N GLY A 43 -11.15 -18.13 -23.14
CA GLY A 43 -9.92 -18.78 -22.68
C GLY A 43 -9.63 -20.09 -23.42
N CYS A 44 -8.36 -20.45 -23.63
CA CYS A 44 -7.98 -21.81 -24.05
C CYS A 44 -8.00 -22.72 -22.81
N PRO A 45 -8.82 -23.80 -22.77
CA PRO A 45 -8.86 -24.70 -21.63
C PRO A 45 -7.56 -25.50 -21.44
N GLU A 46 -6.74 -25.66 -22.50
CA GLU A 46 -5.47 -26.39 -22.42
C GLU A 46 -4.31 -25.54 -21.91
N CYS A 47 -4.07 -24.36 -22.48
CA CYS A 47 -2.92 -23.53 -22.12
C CYS A 47 -3.23 -22.42 -21.11
N GLY A 48 -4.50 -22.13 -20.85
CA GLY A 48 -4.93 -21.09 -19.91
C GLY A 48 -4.82 -19.65 -20.44
N GLU A 49 -4.43 -19.45 -21.70
CA GLU A 49 -4.37 -18.14 -22.34
C GLU A 49 -5.77 -17.51 -22.40
N LYS A 50 -5.86 -16.21 -22.08
CA LYS A 50 -7.12 -15.45 -22.01
C LYS A 50 -7.12 -14.35 -23.06
N ILE A 51 -8.17 -14.33 -23.88
CA ILE A 51 -8.39 -13.31 -24.89
C ILE A 51 -9.43 -12.33 -24.37
N ILE A 52 -9.02 -11.06 -24.29
CA ILE A 52 -9.85 -9.97 -23.79
C ILE A 52 -10.05 -8.98 -24.94
N SER A 53 -11.30 -8.75 -25.33
CA SER A 53 -11.68 -7.76 -26.34
C SER A 53 -11.59 -6.33 -25.78
N GLY A 54 -11.54 -5.34 -26.67
CA GLY A 54 -11.44 -3.93 -26.27
C GLY A 54 -12.55 -3.46 -25.31
N ASN A 55 -13.78 -3.97 -25.47
CA ASN A 55 -14.89 -3.63 -24.57
C ASN A 55 -14.72 -4.29 -23.19
N GLU A 56 -14.23 -5.53 -23.16
CA GLU A 56 -13.97 -6.27 -21.92
C GLU A 56 -12.78 -5.68 -21.15
N ILE A 57 -11.81 -5.04 -21.82
CA ILE A 57 -10.70 -4.35 -21.15
C ILE A 57 -11.23 -3.20 -20.28
N THR A 58 -12.16 -2.39 -20.79
CA THR A 58 -12.77 -1.28 -20.02
C THR A 58 -13.57 -1.82 -18.84
N ALA A 59 -14.35 -2.89 -19.05
CA ALA A 59 -15.09 -3.55 -17.98
C ALA A 59 -14.15 -4.13 -16.90
N LEU A 60 -13.05 -4.77 -17.32
CA LEU A 60 -12.03 -5.30 -16.43
C LEU A 60 -11.37 -4.18 -15.61
N ASP A 61 -10.99 -3.06 -16.24
CA ASP A 61 -10.42 -1.89 -15.56
C ASP A 61 -11.34 -1.37 -14.45
N ASP A 62 -12.65 -1.26 -14.72
CA ASP A 62 -13.62 -0.81 -13.72
C ASP A 62 -13.88 -1.85 -12.61
N ILE A 63 -13.85 -3.14 -12.93
CA ILE A 63 -13.94 -4.22 -11.93
C ILE A 63 -12.73 -4.22 -11.00
N LEU A 64 -11.52 -4.04 -11.53
CA LEU A 64 -10.29 -4.02 -10.76
C LEU A 64 -10.19 -2.75 -9.89
N LYS A 65 -10.57 -1.58 -10.42
CA LYS A 65 -10.74 -0.35 -9.61
C LYS A 65 -11.71 -0.58 -8.44
N PHE A 66 -12.83 -1.23 -8.72
CA PHE A 66 -13.83 -1.55 -7.69
C PHE A 66 -13.23 -2.47 -6.62
N ALA A 67 -12.50 -3.51 -7.02
CA ALA A 67 -11.85 -4.44 -6.10
C ALA A 67 -10.87 -3.73 -5.15
N ILE A 68 -10.01 -2.86 -5.67
CA ILE A 68 -9.05 -2.10 -4.84
C ILE A 68 -9.79 -1.20 -3.84
N LYS A 69 -10.87 -0.54 -4.27
CA LYS A 69 -11.68 0.30 -3.38
C LYS A 69 -12.34 -0.51 -2.26
N GLU A 70 -12.92 -1.66 -2.59
CA GLU A 70 -13.52 -2.58 -1.62
C GLU A 70 -12.48 -3.04 -0.60
N GLU A 71 -11.35 -3.56 -1.07
CA GLU A 71 -10.28 -4.05 -0.20
C GLU A 71 -9.72 -2.94 0.69
N THR A 72 -9.49 -1.75 0.14
CA THR A 72 -9.02 -0.58 0.91
C THR A 72 -10.01 -0.21 2.02
N SER A 73 -11.30 -0.14 1.69
CA SER A 73 -12.35 0.18 2.67
C SER A 73 -12.45 -0.90 3.76
N HIS A 74 -12.26 -2.16 3.39
CA HIS A 74 -12.24 -3.28 4.32
C HIS A 74 -11.03 -3.20 5.26
N LEU A 75 -9.83 -3.01 4.72
CA LEU A 75 -8.59 -2.86 5.50
C LEU A 75 -8.71 -1.73 6.53
N ILE A 76 -9.21 -0.55 6.13
CA ILE A 76 -9.38 0.57 7.06
C ILE A 76 -10.38 0.22 8.16
N SER A 77 -11.49 -0.43 7.83
CA SER A 77 -12.49 -0.86 8.82
C SER A 77 -11.91 -1.86 9.80
N GLU A 78 -11.13 -2.84 9.32
CA GLU A 78 -10.44 -3.80 10.20
C GLU A 78 -9.41 -3.13 11.10
N ILE A 79 -8.61 -2.20 10.58
CA ILE A 79 -7.64 -1.45 11.37
C ILE A 79 -8.34 -0.68 12.48
N LYS A 80 -9.43 0.05 12.15
CA LYS A 80 -10.23 0.77 13.16
C LYS A 80 -10.78 -0.16 14.22
N ASN A 81 -11.36 -1.29 13.81
CA ASN A 81 -11.96 -2.26 14.72
C ASN A 81 -10.91 -2.90 15.64
N LYS A 82 -9.73 -3.23 15.12
CA LYS A 82 -8.64 -3.86 15.88
C LYS A 82 -7.90 -2.87 16.78
N SER A 83 -7.79 -1.60 16.37
CA SER A 83 -7.03 -0.58 17.12
C SER A 83 -7.88 0.27 18.07
N GLY A 84 -9.19 0.36 17.86
CA GLY A 84 -10.08 1.26 18.60
C GLY A 84 -9.90 2.75 18.25
N LEU A 85 -9.04 3.09 17.28
CA LEU A 85 -8.75 4.47 16.92
C LEU A 85 -9.95 5.15 16.26
N SER A 86 -10.16 6.41 16.61
CA SER A 86 -11.05 7.30 15.87
C SER A 86 -10.52 7.52 14.45
N GLN A 87 -11.40 7.99 13.55
CA GLN A 87 -11.00 8.31 12.17
C GLN A 87 -9.90 9.38 12.13
N LYS A 88 -9.99 10.38 13.01
CA LYS A 88 -9.01 11.45 13.13
C LYS A 88 -7.63 10.91 13.53
N GLU A 89 -7.56 10.11 14.59
CA GLU A 89 -6.29 9.52 15.05
C GLU A 89 -5.67 8.60 13.99
N LEU A 90 -6.48 7.76 13.37
CA LEU A 90 -6.01 6.88 12.30
C LEU A 90 -5.47 7.68 11.10
N SER A 91 -6.11 8.79 10.74
CA SER A 91 -5.65 9.65 9.65
C SER A 91 -4.27 10.26 9.95
N MET A 92 -4.03 10.66 11.21
CA MET A 92 -2.73 11.15 11.66
C MET A 92 -1.66 10.06 11.60
N HIS A 93 -1.98 8.83 12.02
CA HIS A 93 -1.03 7.70 11.95
C HIS A 93 -0.69 7.26 10.52
N ILE A 94 -1.63 7.39 9.59
CA ILE A 94 -1.39 7.07 8.17
C ILE A 94 -0.68 8.24 7.46
N GLY A 95 -0.70 9.45 8.04
CA GLY A 95 -0.13 10.64 7.39
C GLY A 95 -0.99 11.14 6.23
N ILE A 96 -2.32 11.07 6.36
CA ILE A 96 -3.27 11.58 5.37
C ILE A 96 -4.33 12.46 6.04
N SER A 97 -4.97 13.34 5.26
CA SER A 97 -6.07 14.13 5.80
C SER A 97 -7.28 13.25 6.12
N GLU A 98 -8.01 13.63 7.16
CA GLU A 98 -9.24 12.94 7.57
C GLU A 98 -10.28 12.88 6.43
N VAL A 99 -10.38 13.95 5.64
CA VAL A 99 -11.26 14.01 4.46
C VAL A 99 -10.86 12.98 3.41
N TYR A 100 -9.56 12.79 3.16
CA TYR A 100 -9.08 11.77 2.22
C TYR A 100 -9.36 10.35 2.75
N LEU A 101 -9.12 10.11 4.04
CA LEU A 101 -9.47 8.83 4.68
C LEU A 101 -10.97 8.53 4.56
N SER A 102 -11.83 9.52 4.79
CA SER A 102 -13.28 9.39 4.60
C SER A 102 -13.66 9.04 3.15
N LYS A 103 -12.99 9.63 2.15
CA LYS A 103 -13.18 9.28 0.73
C LYS A 103 -12.76 7.83 0.40
N LEU A 104 -11.71 7.32 1.06
CA LEU A 104 -11.29 5.92 0.92
C LEU A 104 -12.32 4.97 1.54
N ILE A 105 -12.78 5.25 2.77
CA ILE A 105 -13.81 4.47 3.46
C ILE A 105 -15.12 4.43 2.65
N SER A 106 -15.51 5.57 2.07
CA SER A 106 -16.72 5.66 1.23
C SER A 106 -16.50 5.19 -0.22
N LYS A 107 -15.34 4.62 -0.56
CA LYS A 107 -15.01 4.05 -1.88
C LYS A 107 -15.09 5.07 -3.02
N LYS A 108 -15.04 6.36 -2.70
CA LYS A 108 -15.11 7.47 -3.66
C LYS A 108 -13.79 7.69 -4.40
N THR A 109 -12.67 7.29 -3.81
CA THR A 109 -11.34 7.43 -4.41
C THR A 109 -10.53 6.14 -4.30
N ILE A 110 -9.50 6.01 -5.13
CA ILE A 110 -8.55 4.89 -5.12
C ILE A 110 -7.27 5.38 -4.43
N PRO A 111 -6.69 4.62 -3.48
CA PRO A 111 -5.40 4.99 -2.90
C PRO A 111 -4.28 4.87 -3.94
N SER A 112 -3.16 5.56 -3.71
CA SER A 112 -1.91 5.22 -4.40
C SER A 112 -1.45 3.82 -3.98
N PHE A 113 -0.64 3.17 -4.83
CA PHE A 113 -0.07 1.85 -4.54
C PHE A 113 0.68 1.82 -3.20
N GLU A 114 1.51 2.83 -2.93
CA GLU A 114 2.23 3.00 -1.66
C GLU A 114 1.29 3.02 -0.45
N LYS A 115 0.22 3.83 -0.51
CA LYS A 115 -0.77 3.94 0.57
C LYS A 115 -1.54 2.63 0.76
N PHE A 116 -1.88 1.95 -0.33
CA PHE A 116 -2.54 0.65 -0.28
C PHE A 116 -1.66 -0.40 0.42
N ASN A 117 -0.39 -0.50 0.04
CA ASN A 117 0.55 -1.42 0.68
C ASN A 117 0.81 -1.07 2.14
N TYR A 118 0.92 0.23 2.46
CA TYR A 118 1.04 0.68 3.83
C TYR A 118 -0.17 0.25 4.68
N LEU A 119 -1.39 0.38 4.16
CA LEU A 119 -2.60 -0.10 4.85
C LEU A 119 -2.57 -1.63 5.06
N ARG A 120 -2.11 -2.40 4.07
CA ARG A 120 -1.96 -3.86 4.22
C ARG A 120 -0.98 -4.22 5.33
N LEU A 121 0.19 -3.57 5.33
CA LEU A 121 1.20 -3.75 6.37
C LEU A 121 0.65 -3.35 7.74
N LEU A 122 -0.01 -2.20 7.83
CA LEU A 122 -0.61 -1.68 9.06
C LEU A 122 -1.67 -2.63 9.64
N ASN A 123 -2.49 -3.25 8.79
CA ASN A 123 -3.48 -4.23 9.23
C ASN A 123 -2.84 -5.51 9.82
N GLN A 124 -1.67 -5.90 9.32
CA GLN A 124 -0.91 -7.03 9.86
C GLN A 124 -0.22 -6.68 11.19
N THR A 125 0.23 -5.43 11.33
CA THR A 125 0.97 -4.93 12.50
C THR A 125 0.10 -4.15 13.49
N VAL A 126 -1.22 -4.12 13.31
CA VAL A 126 -2.15 -3.27 14.09
C VAL A 126 -2.06 -3.48 15.60
N LYS A 127 -1.68 -4.69 16.05
CA LYS A 127 -1.45 -5.04 17.46
C LYS A 127 -0.39 -4.14 18.13
N TYR A 128 0.53 -3.56 17.37
CA TYR A 128 1.56 -2.67 17.88
C TYR A 128 1.10 -1.21 17.98
N LEU A 129 -0.02 -0.83 17.35
CA LEU A 129 -0.60 0.51 17.51
C LEU A 129 -1.25 0.67 18.88
N THR A 130 -1.98 -0.34 19.34
CA THR A 130 -2.72 -0.31 20.62
C THR A 130 -1.80 -0.19 21.83
N ASN A 131 -0.61 -0.79 21.77
CA ASN A 131 0.35 -0.77 22.88
C ASN A 131 0.98 0.61 23.10
N ASN A 132 1.13 1.40 22.03
CA ASN A 132 1.73 2.73 22.10
C ASN A 132 0.73 3.81 22.52
N VAL A 133 -0.57 3.65 22.20
CA VAL A 133 -1.61 4.57 22.70
C VAL A 133 -1.81 4.41 24.21
N ALA A 134 -1.76 3.16 24.72
CA ALA A 134 -1.80 2.90 26.15
C ALA A 134 -0.58 3.47 26.91
N ALA A 135 0.61 3.49 26.27
CA ALA A 135 1.81 4.10 26.84
C ALA A 135 1.87 5.63 26.68
N GLY A 136 1.21 6.18 25.65
CA GLY A 136 1.28 7.59 25.25
C GLY A 136 0.34 8.55 25.97
N ILE A 137 -0.64 8.05 26.76
CA ILE A 137 -1.45 8.91 27.65
C ILE A 137 -0.62 9.48 28.83
N LEU A 138 0.62 9.00 29.03
CA LEU A 138 1.46 9.39 30.17
C LEU A 138 2.54 10.45 29.90
N THR A 139 2.61 11.09 28.73
CA THR A 139 3.49 12.28 28.60
C THR A 139 2.85 13.39 27.78
N LYS A 140 1.96 14.16 28.43
CA LYS A 140 1.97 15.62 28.25
C LYS A 140 3.29 16.19 28.81
N HIS A 141 4.43 15.78 28.28
CA HIS A 141 5.64 16.57 28.40
C HIS A 141 5.66 17.50 27.19
N THR A 142 5.07 18.67 27.39
CA THR A 142 5.63 19.93 26.89
C THR A 142 7.08 20.03 27.35
N GLU A 143 7.96 19.26 26.73
CA GLU A 143 9.37 19.60 26.67
C GLU A 143 9.59 20.14 25.27
N GLU A 144 9.84 21.45 25.24
CA GLU A 144 10.46 22.15 24.11
C GLU A 144 11.77 21.42 23.78
N ARG A 145 11.70 20.39 22.94
CA ARG A 145 12.90 19.86 22.30
C ARG A 145 13.39 20.97 21.39
N LYS A 146 14.33 21.76 21.89
CA LYS A 146 15.24 22.56 21.05
C LYS A 146 15.81 21.60 20.02
N ILE A 147 15.28 21.65 18.81
CA ILE A 147 15.86 20.98 17.66
C ILE A 147 17.19 21.69 17.45
N HIS A 148 18.27 21.10 17.97
CA HIS A 148 19.61 21.45 17.51
C HIS A 148 19.68 20.98 16.06
N ILE A 149 19.35 21.89 15.14
CA ILE A 149 19.64 21.72 13.73
C ILE A 149 21.17 21.67 13.67
N VAL A 150 21.71 20.47 13.51
CA VAL A 150 23.13 20.27 13.23
C VAL A 150 23.35 20.85 11.85
N ASP A 151 24.03 22.00 11.80
CA ASP A 151 24.41 22.64 10.55
C ASP A 151 25.42 21.74 9.83
N LEU A 152 24.93 20.98 8.85
CA LEU A 152 25.72 20.00 8.09
C LEU A 152 26.74 20.68 7.16
N THR A 153 26.67 22.01 6.98
CA THR A 153 27.65 22.75 6.18
C THR A 153 29.05 22.80 6.83
N LYS A 154 29.16 22.51 8.14
CA LYS A 154 30.46 22.42 8.83
C LYS A 154 31.28 21.16 8.51
N TYR A 155 30.74 20.21 7.74
CA TYR A 155 31.46 18.96 7.39
C TYR A 155 32.26 19.03 6.08
N GLU A 156 32.34 20.19 5.44
CA GLU A 156 33.16 20.37 4.23
C GLU A 156 34.68 20.35 4.47
N TYR A 157 35.15 20.27 5.73
CA TYR A 157 36.57 20.26 6.07
C TYR A 157 37.03 19.00 6.85
N LEU A 158 36.39 17.85 6.65
CA LEU A 158 36.96 16.58 7.12
C LEU A 158 37.91 16.00 6.07
N ASN A 159 39.17 15.78 6.48
CA ASN A 159 40.19 15.12 5.68
C ASN A 159 39.78 13.65 5.42
N GLU A 160 40.27 13.03 4.33
CA GLU A 160 39.83 11.68 3.90
C GLU A 160 39.92 10.61 5.01
N ASP A 161 40.92 10.70 5.89
CA ASP A 161 41.09 9.77 7.01
C ASP A 161 39.99 9.86 8.09
N GLU A 162 39.32 11.01 8.21
CA GLU A 162 38.25 11.20 9.18
C GLU A 162 36.91 10.70 8.63
N ARG A 163 36.68 10.76 7.31
CA ARG A 163 35.46 10.24 6.68
C ARG A 163 35.32 8.71 6.83
N ILE A 164 36.44 7.99 6.84
CA ILE A 164 36.46 6.52 6.96
C ILE A 164 36.02 6.07 8.37
N ARG A 165 36.23 6.88 9.42
CA ARG A 165 35.81 6.51 10.78
C ARG A 165 34.29 6.57 10.98
N TYR A 166 33.57 7.33 10.16
CA TYR A 166 32.13 7.57 10.31
C TYR A 166 31.25 6.91 9.24
N SER A 167 31.82 6.07 8.38
CA SER A 167 31.09 5.44 7.26
C SER A 167 30.33 4.16 7.62
N THR A 168 30.32 3.74 8.89
CA THR A 168 29.50 2.60 9.33
C THR A 168 28.21 3.09 10.01
N PRO A 169 27.02 2.65 9.55
CA PRO A 169 25.73 3.12 10.09
C PRO A 169 25.51 2.86 11.59
N SER A 170 26.33 2.04 12.24
CA SER A 170 26.12 1.66 13.64
C SER A 170 26.64 2.67 14.67
N GLN A 171 27.36 3.72 14.27
CA GLN A 171 27.93 4.70 15.23
C GLN A 171 27.13 6.00 15.36
N PHE A 172 26.18 6.26 14.48
CA PHE A 172 25.34 7.47 14.56
C PHE A 172 24.40 7.49 15.78
N CYS A 173 24.14 6.34 16.40
CA CYS A 173 23.25 6.25 17.57
C CYS A 173 23.93 6.41 18.94
N ARG A 174 25.26 6.66 19.03
CA ARG A 174 25.96 6.71 20.33
C ARG A 174 26.30 8.11 20.86
N ILE A 175 25.90 9.18 20.20
CA ILE A 175 26.17 10.55 20.67
C ILE A 175 24.91 11.17 21.27
N LEU A 176 24.39 10.61 22.37
CA LEU A 176 23.46 11.31 23.26
C LEU A 176 23.66 11.00 24.76
N GLU A 177 24.60 10.14 25.13
CA GLU A 177 24.89 9.85 26.54
C GLU A 177 26.31 10.27 26.86
N HIS A 178 26.51 11.55 27.17
CA HIS A 178 27.46 12.04 28.19
C HIS A 178 27.57 13.56 28.09
N LYS A 179 26.86 14.25 28.99
CA LYS A 179 27.31 15.48 29.65
C LYS A 179 26.40 15.71 30.86
N GLN A 180 26.76 15.07 31.97
CA GLN A 180 26.48 15.63 33.28
C GLN A 180 27.64 16.59 33.60
N VAL A 181 27.31 17.84 33.87
CA VAL A 181 28.09 18.77 34.68
C VAL A 181 27.18 19.22 35.81
#